data_AF-A0A3B0N2V3-F1
#
_entry.id   AF-A0A3B0N2V3-F1
#
_cell.length_a   1.000
_cell.length_b   1.000
_cell.length_c   1.000
_cell.angle_alpha   90.00
_cell.angle_beta   90.00
_cell.angle_gamma   90.00
#
_symmetry.space_group_name_H-M   'P 1'
#
loop_
_entity.id
_entity.type
_entity.pdbx_description
1 polymer ?
#
loop_
_entity_poly.entity_id
_entity_poly.type
_entity_poly.pdbx_seq_one_letter_code
_entity_poly.pdbx_strand_id
1 'polypeptide(L)'
;MLPKIVNERNLPFFRGRIHVLNVLSLPILAVSVVKSHDEKQIIVAYFIFFACCLFNVFASSILHLKKWDTSRDSLFKRLDYAGIFLVIGSSAFPAFLYYMKNDSTMLFISLIHWLVIFGGVFGSLIFNFINTTKSFRSIIYPFFGAPYVYLEYKFIANGQYYSAVMGFLTAFFYITGSVFYAKDSPNLVPGIFESHELFHVFCWLAFLASFFLNFQLTKLSP
;
A
#
# COMPACT_ATOMS: atom_id res chain seq x y z
N MET A 1 -22.24 -9.94 29.49
CA MET A 1 -21.72 -8.95 28.53
C MET A 1 -20.23 -8.80 28.84
N LEU A 2 -19.33 -9.29 27.98
CA LEU A 2 -17.88 -9.14 28.23
C LEU A 2 -17.54 -7.64 28.19
N PRO A 3 -16.72 -7.12 29.12
CA PRO A 3 -16.30 -5.72 29.08
C PRO A 3 -15.60 -5.48 27.75
N LYS A 4 -16.05 -4.47 27.00
CA LYS A 4 -15.38 -4.08 25.76
C LYS A 4 -13.96 -3.62 26.14
N ILE A 5 -12.94 -4.35 25.73
CA ILE A 5 -11.54 -3.94 25.88
C ILE A 5 -11.31 -2.88 24.81
N VAL A 6 -11.59 -1.62 25.12
CA VAL A 6 -11.46 -0.53 24.17
C VAL A 6 -10.28 0.36 24.55
N ASN A 7 -9.55 0.89 23.56
CA ASN A 7 -8.47 1.85 23.86
C ASN A 7 -9.04 3.19 24.36
N GLU A 8 -8.19 4.10 24.80
CA GLU A 8 -8.57 5.42 25.35
C GLU A 8 -9.49 6.26 24.43
N ARG A 9 -9.63 5.92 23.14
CA ARG A 9 -10.50 6.58 22.17
C ARG A 9 -11.83 5.87 21.93
N ASN A 10 -12.16 4.83 22.70
CA ASN A 10 -13.23 3.88 22.37
C ASN A 10 -13.06 3.24 20.96
N LEU A 11 -11.81 2.99 20.53
CA LEU A 11 -11.48 2.24 19.31
C LEU A 11 -10.89 0.85 19.63
N PRO A 12 -10.92 -0.09 18.66
CA PRO A 12 -10.39 -1.42 18.88
C PRO A 12 -8.92 -1.45 19.30
N PHE A 13 -8.54 -2.43 20.12
CA PHE A 13 -7.22 -2.51 20.74
C PHE A 13 -6.05 -2.44 19.74
N PHE A 14 -6.17 -3.10 18.57
CA PHE A 14 -5.10 -3.12 17.56
C PHE A 14 -5.11 -1.91 16.61
N ARG A 15 -6.02 -0.95 16.79
CA ARG A 15 -6.07 0.30 16.01
C ARG A 15 -4.73 1.03 16.10
N GLY A 16 -4.07 1.22 14.96
CA GLY A 16 -2.74 1.86 14.88
C GLY A 16 -1.58 0.99 15.39
N ARG A 17 -1.82 -0.22 15.91
CA ARG A 17 -0.78 -1.13 16.42
C ARG A 17 -0.45 -2.28 15.47
N ILE A 18 -1.39 -2.63 14.58
CA ILE A 18 -1.21 -3.70 13.59
C ILE A 18 -0.04 -3.42 12.62
N HIS A 19 0.36 -2.15 12.50
CA HIS A 19 1.52 -1.68 11.75
C HIS A 19 2.86 -2.23 12.24
N VAL A 20 2.91 -2.84 13.44
CA VAL A 20 4.08 -3.59 13.91
C VAL A 20 4.53 -4.66 12.91
N LEU A 21 3.59 -5.23 12.14
CA LEU A 21 3.91 -6.18 11.08
C LEU A 21 4.87 -5.59 10.04
N ASN A 22 4.63 -4.34 9.63
CA ASN A 22 5.50 -3.61 8.69
C ASN A 22 6.86 -3.28 9.32
N VAL A 23 6.87 -2.85 10.58
CA VAL A 23 8.11 -2.53 11.32
C VAL A 23 9.04 -3.75 11.39
N LEU A 24 8.48 -4.94 11.57
CA LEU A 24 9.24 -6.18 11.61
C LEU A 24 9.65 -6.67 10.22
N SER A 25 8.76 -6.59 9.21
CA SER A 25 9.07 -7.13 7.87
C SER A 25 10.01 -6.23 7.07
N LEU A 26 9.84 -4.90 7.10
CA LEU A 26 10.56 -3.98 6.22
C LEU A 26 12.10 -4.11 6.28
N PRO A 27 12.75 -4.15 7.46
CA PRO A 27 14.21 -4.29 7.53
C PRO A 27 14.70 -5.63 6.95
N ILE A 28 13.97 -6.72 7.19
CA ILE A 28 14.31 -8.06 6.68
C ILE A 28 14.25 -8.05 5.15
N LEU A 29 13.18 -7.50 4.58
CA LEU A 29 13.01 -7.41 3.13
C LEU A 29 14.05 -6.47 2.51
N ALA A 30 14.34 -5.33 3.13
CA ALA A 30 15.36 -4.40 2.65
C ALA A 30 16.77 -5.04 2.62
N VAL A 31 17.16 -5.77 3.68
CA VAL A 31 18.42 -6.52 3.69
C VAL A 31 18.44 -7.58 2.60
N SER A 32 17.32 -8.27 2.36
CA SER A 32 17.24 -9.28 1.29
C SER A 32 17.43 -8.67 -0.10
N VAL A 33 16.94 -7.45 -0.35
CA VAL A 33 17.13 -6.73 -1.62
C VAL A 33 18.59 -6.41 -1.82
N VAL A 34 19.24 -5.76 -0.83
CA VAL A 34 20.65 -5.35 -0.92
C VAL A 34 21.59 -6.54 -1.10
N LYS A 35 21.24 -7.71 -0.54
CA LYS A 35 22.03 -8.94 -0.71
C LYS A 35 21.80 -9.66 -2.04
N SER A 36 20.69 -9.41 -2.73
CA SER A 36 20.28 -10.20 -3.90
C SER A 36 20.32 -9.41 -5.22
N HIS A 37 20.58 -8.11 -5.17
CA HIS A 37 20.60 -7.24 -6.34
C HIS A 37 21.80 -6.29 -6.26
N ASP A 38 22.57 -6.21 -7.35
CA ASP A 38 23.71 -5.30 -7.46
C ASP A 38 23.37 -4.03 -8.26
N GLU A 39 22.30 -4.07 -9.06
CA GLU A 39 21.92 -2.98 -9.92
C GLU A 39 21.36 -1.80 -9.12
N LYS A 40 22.12 -0.68 -9.13
CA LYS A 40 21.80 0.54 -8.37
C LYS A 40 20.40 1.07 -8.64
N GLN A 41 19.95 1.06 -9.89
CA GLN A 41 18.63 1.59 -10.25
C GLN A 41 17.51 0.77 -9.61
N ILE A 42 17.63 -0.56 -9.60
CA ILE A 42 16.68 -1.48 -8.96
C ILE A 42 16.68 -1.27 -7.45
N ILE A 43 17.85 -1.16 -6.82
CA ILE A 43 17.97 -0.86 -5.38
C ILE A 43 17.27 0.46 -5.04
N VAL A 44 17.44 1.51 -5.86
CA VAL A 44 16.74 2.79 -5.68
C VAL A 44 15.23 2.64 -5.83
N ALA A 45 14.74 1.84 -6.77
CA ALA A 45 13.31 1.57 -6.91
C ALA A 45 12.72 0.87 -5.67
N TYR A 46 13.45 -0.09 -5.07
CA TYR A 46 13.06 -0.70 -3.80
C TYR A 46 13.11 0.30 -2.64
N PHE A 47 14.10 1.19 -2.60
CA PHE A 47 14.15 2.25 -1.62
C PHE A 47 12.90 3.13 -1.70
N ILE A 48 12.47 3.53 -2.90
CA ILE A 48 11.23 4.29 -3.11
C ILE A 48 10.01 3.50 -2.64
N PHE A 49 9.92 2.22 -3.00
CA PHE A 49 8.84 1.32 -2.55
C PHE A 49 8.76 1.23 -1.02
N PHE A 50 9.87 0.98 -0.34
CA PHE A 50 9.90 0.90 1.11
C PHE A 50 9.68 2.26 1.79
N ALA A 51 10.22 3.35 1.24
CA ALA A 51 10.02 4.70 1.79
C ALA A 51 8.54 5.12 1.73
N CYS A 52 7.85 4.81 0.62
CA CYS A 52 6.42 5.09 0.48
C CYS A 52 5.57 4.27 1.45
N CYS A 53 5.88 2.97 1.61
CA CYS A 53 5.26 2.12 2.62
C CYS A 53 5.49 2.65 4.04
N LEU A 54 6.74 2.97 4.38
CA LEU A 54 7.12 3.48 5.69
C LEU A 54 6.42 4.81 6.00
N PHE A 55 6.34 5.72 5.03
CA PHE A 55 5.61 6.98 5.17
C PHE A 55 4.13 6.74 5.50
N ASN A 56 3.45 5.87 4.74
CA ASN A 56 2.04 5.58 4.99
C ASN A 56 1.82 4.92 6.36
N VAL A 57 2.64 3.93 6.70
CA VAL A 57 2.59 3.24 8.00
C VAL A 57 2.80 4.21 9.15
N PHE A 58 3.76 5.13 9.03
CA PHE A 58 4.03 6.15 10.05
C PHE A 58 2.87 7.14 10.18
N ALA A 59 2.37 7.67 9.07
CA ALA A 59 1.21 8.58 9.06
C ALA A 59 -0.02 7.92 9.70
N SER A 60 -0.31 6.68 9.32
CA SER A 60 -1.42 5.88 9.84
C SER A 60 -1.27 5.60 11.34
N SER A 61 -0.06 5.20 11.77
CA SER A 61 0.23 4.93 13.18
C SER A 61 0.05 6.18 14.03
N ILE A 62 0.57 7.34 13.59
CA ILE A 62 0.41 8.61 14.31
C ILE A 62 -1.06 9.02 14.39
N LEU A 63 -1.79 8.96 13.29
CA LEU A 63 -3.22 9.29 13.25
C LEU A 63 -4.00 8.52 14.32
N HIS A 64 -3.68 7.23 14.48
CA HIS A 64 -4.39 6.33 15.38
C HIS A 64 -3.81 6.24 16.80
N LEU A 65 -2.60 6.76 17.04
CA LEU A 65 -1.89 6.66 18.32
C LEU A 65 -2.67 7.22 19.51
N LYS A 66 -3.25 8.42 19.36
CA LYS A 66 -4.00 9.11 20.42
C LYS A 66 -5.04 10.06 19.85
N LYS A 67 -5.87 10.64 20.72
CA LYS A 67 -6.82 11.70 20.32
C LYS A 67 -6.07 13.02 20.09
N TRP A 68 -6.23 13.57 18.90
CA TRP A 68 -5.64 14.83 18.48
C TRP A 68 -6.67 15.97 18.56
N ASP A 69 -6.19 17.22 18.64
CA ASP A 69 -7.02 18.39 18.39
C ASP A 69 -7.48 18.42 16.92
N THR A 70 -8.53 19.20 16.63
CA THR A 70 -9.18 19.22 15.30
C THR A 70 -8.21 19.50 14.16
N SER A 71 -7.24 20.40 14.36
CA SER A 71 -6.28 20.77 13.32
C SER A 71 -5.32 19.62 13.02
N ARG A 72 -4.74 19.02 14.07
CA ARG A 72 -3.83 17.88 13.93
C ARG A 72 -4.53 16.62 13.42
N ASP A 73 -5.76 16.34 13.86
CA ASP A 73 -6.54 15.21 13.37
C ASP A 73 -6.80 15.32 11.86
N SER A 74 -7.13 16.54 11.38
CA SER A 74 -7.25 16.83 9.95
C SER A 74 -5.93 16.61 9.22
N LEU A 75 -4.82 17.16 9.71
CA LEU A 75 -3.50 17.01 9.10
C LEU A 75 -3.10 15.52 8.99
N PHE A 76 -3.21 14.76 10.07
CA PHE A 76 -2.79 13.35 10.07
C PHE A 76 -3.67 12.47 9.18
N LYS A 77 -4.97 12.77 9.06
CA LYS A 77 -5.84 12.10 8.07
C LYS A 77 -5.40 12.41 6.64
N ARG A 78 -5.07 13.67 6.34
CA ARG A 78 -4.57 14.06 5.01
C ARG A 78 -3.25 13.34 4.67
N LEU A 79 -2.34 13.24 5.64
CA LEU A 79 -1.07 12.51 5.48
C LEU A 79 -1.28 11.00 5.30
N ASP A 80 -2.19 10.39 6.08
CA ASP A 80 -2.56 8.98 5.92
C ASP A 80 -3.12 8.71 4.52
N TYR A 81 -4.02 9.57 4.04
CA TYR A 81 -4.64 9.45 2.71
C TYR A 81 -3.66 9.67 1.57
N ALA A 82 -2.75 10.65 1.71
CA ALA A 82 -1.64 10.84 0.79
C ALA A 82 -0.71 9.62 0.76
N GLY A 83 -0.45 9.01 1.92
CA GLY A 83 0.33 7.80 2.03
C GLY A 83 -0.26 6.63 1.23
N ILE A 84 -1.59 6.49 1.19
CA ILE A 84 -2.24 5.44 0.39
C ILE A 84 -1.92 5.60 -1.09
N PHE A 85 -1.95 6.84 -1.63
CA PHE A 85 -1.53 7.11 -3.00
C PHE A 85 -0.07 6.73 -3.24
N LEU A 86 0.84 7.09 -2.35
CA LEU A 86 2.26 6.72 -2.47
C LEU A 86 2.48 5.21 -2.47
N VAL A 87 1.77 4.48 -1.61
CA VAL A 87 1.84 3.01 -1.59
C VAL A 87 1.31 2.43 -2.90
N ILE A 88 0.16 2.93 -3.40
CA ILE A 88 -0.37 2.51 -4.70
C ILE A 88 0.66 2.76 -5.79
N GLY A 89 1.22 3.95 -5.92
CA GLY A 89 2.17 4.27 -7.00
C GLY A 89 3.46 3.45 -6.96
N SER A 90 3.94 3.16 -5.75
CA SER A 90 5.22 2.48 -5.56
C SER A 90 5.14 0.95 -5.56
N SER A 91 3.95 0.36 -5.41
CA SER A 91 3.75 -1.08 -5.22
C SER A 91 4.47 -1.95 -6.25
N ALA A 92 4.39 -1.62 -7.54
CA ALA A 92 5.08 -2.36 -8.59
C ALA A 92 6.18 -1.55 -9.30
N PHE A 93 6.68 -0.48 -8.66
CA PHE A 93 7.64 0.42 -9.31
C PHE A 93 8.96 -0.27 -9.72
N PRO A 94 9.56 -1.19 -8.94
CA PRO A 94 10.70 -1.98 -9.41
C PRO A 94 10.41 -2.78 -10.68
N ALA A 95 9.20 -3.35 -10.81
CA ALA A 95 8.78 -4.07 -12.02
C ALA A 95 8.56 -3.15 -13.23
N PHE A 96 8.02 -1.94 -13.02
CA PHE A 96 8.00 -0.91 -14.07
C PHE A 96 9.39 -0.57 -14.54
N LEU A 97 10.33 -0.35 -13.61
CA LEU A 97 11.72 -0.05 -13.92
C LEU A 97 12.39 -1.19 -14.72
N TYR A 98 12.13 -2.45 -14.33
CA TYR A 98 12.64 -3.61 -15.05
C TYR A 98 12.25 -3.60 -16.54
N TYR A 99 10.96 -3.41 -16.84
CA TYR A 99 10.49 -3.42 -18.22
C TYR A 99 10.83 -2.15 -19.00
N MET A 100 10.82 -0.98 -18.36
CA MET A 100 10.98 0.29 -19.07
C MET A 100 12.38 0.48 -19.68
N LYS A 101 13.38 -0.32 -19.26
CA LYS A 101 14.71 -0.37 -19.89
C LYS A 101 14.64 -0.60 -21.40
N ASN A 102 13.70 -1.44 -21.84
CA ASN A 102 13.57 -1.87 -23.23
C ASN A 102 12.14 -1.66 -23.78
N ASP A 103 11.26 -0.99 -23.04
CA ASP A 103 9.86 -0.80 -23.40
C ASP A 103 9.43 0.65 -23.08
N SER A 104 9.40 1.50 -24.12
CA SER A 104 8.98 2.89 -24.01
C SER A 104 7.51 3.06 -23.60
N THR A 105 6.66 2.07 -23.87
CA THR A 105 5.26 2.08 -23.42
C THR A 105 5.20 1.96 -21.90
N MET A 106 6.04 1.10 -21.31
CA MET A 106 6.14 0.95 -19.86
C MET A 106 6.68 2.22 -19.19
N LEU A 107 7.63 2.90 -19.82
CA LEU A 107 8.09 4.22 -19.36
C LEU A 107 6.92 5.22 -19.32
N PHE A 108 6.18 5.34 -20.43
CA PHE A 108 5.07 6.28 -20.54
C PHE A 108 3.95 6.00 -19.52
N ILE A 109 3.58 4.73 -19.36
CA ILE A 109 2.58 4.31 -18.36
C ILE A 109 3.07 4.65 -16.95
N SER A 110 4.35 4.40 -16.62
CA SER A 110 4.94 4.73 -15.33
C SER A 110 4.89 6.24 -15.05
N LEU A 111 5.25 7.08 -16.03
CA LEU A 111 5.21 8.53 -15.90
C LEU A 111 3.78 9.05 -15.66
N ILE A 112 2.80 8.58 -16.43
CA ILE A 112 1.38 8.93 -16.23
C ILE A 112 0.91 8.49 -14.86
N HIS A 113 1.26 7.26 -14.46
CA HIS A 113 0.86 6.73 -13.17
C HIS A 113 1.39 7.63 -12.05
N TRP A 114 2.69 7.96 -12.04
CA TRP A 114 3.26 8.87 -11.04
C TRP A 114 2.64 10.27 -11.06
N LEU A 115 2.31 10.82 -12.25
CA LEU A 115 1.59 12.10 -12.35
C LEU A 115 0.24 12.03 -11.63
N VAL A 116 -0.53 10.97 -11.86
CA VAL A 116 -1.83 10.75 -11.22
C VAL A 116 -1.67 10.53 -9.72
N ILE A 117 -0.66 9.76 -9.29
CA ILE A 117 -0.35 9.52 -7.88
C ILE A 117 0.00 10.82 -7.16
N PHE A 118 0.87 11.65 -7.74
CA PHE A 118 1.17 12.97 -7.16
C PHE A 118 -0.06 13.88 -7.14
N GLY A 119 -0.90 13.84 -8.18
CA GLY A 119 -2.19 14.52 -8.17
C GLY A 119 -3.06 14.10 -6.97
N GLY A 120 -3.13 12.80 -6.67
CA GLY A 120 -3.83 12.27 -5.50
C GLY A 120 -3.20 12.65 -4.16
N VAL A 121 -1.86 12.62 -4.06
CA VAL A 121 -1.10 13.05 -2.89
C VAL A 121 -1.37 14.52 -2.60
N PHE A 122 -1.10 15.43 -3.54
CA PHE A 122 -1.31 16.86 -3.36
C PHE A 122 -2.79 17.19 -3.19
N GLY A 123 -3.68 16.49 -3.90
CA GLY A 123 -5.12 16.62 -3.71
C GLY A 123 -5.55 16.28 -2.27
N SER A 124 -4.99 15.22 -1.68
CA SER A 124 -5.25 14.85 -0.28
C SER A 124 -4.68 15.85 0.72
N LEU A 125 -3.53 16.46 0.40
CA LEU A 125 -2.88 17.45 1.26
C LEU A 125 -3.53 18.82 1.20
N ILE A 126 -4.03 19.25 0.04
CA ILE A 126 -4.60 20.58 -0.20
C ILE A 126 -6.10 20.58 0.12
N PHE A 127 -6.85 19.62 -0.41
CA PHE A 127 -8.30 19.55 -0.25
C PHE A 127 -8.69 18.75 1.00
N ASN A 128 -9.86 19.05 1.57
CA ASN A 128 -10.45 18.27 2.65
C ASN A 128 -11.07 16.96 2.11
N PHE A 129 -10.24 16.09 1.53
CA PHE A 129 -10.66 14.77 1.04
C PHE A 129 -11.26 13.88 2.14
N ILE A 130 -11.02 14.24 3.40
CA ILE A 130 -11.63 13.69 4.62
C ILE A 130 -13.17 13.71 4.56
N ASN A 131 -13.76 14.71 3.91
CA ASN A 131 -15.21 14.87 3.85
C ASN A 131 -15.90 13.92 2.87
N THR A 132 -15.15 13.20 2.04
CA THR A 132 -15.72 12.16 1.17
C THR A 132 -16.23 10.98 2.01
N THR A 133 -17.13 10.17 1.44
CA THR A 133 -17.58 8.97 2.16
C THR A 133 -16.47 7.92 2.18
N LYS A 134 -16.50 7.07 3.21
CA LYS A 134 -15.57 5.95 3.33
C LYS A 134 -15.64 5.00 2.13
N SER A 135 -16.85 4.67 1.69
CA SER A 135 -17.08 3.80 0.53
C SER A 135 -16.53 4.39 -0.76
N PHE A 136 -16.67 5.71 -0.97
CA PHE A 136 -16.10 6.39 -2.13
C PHE A 136 -14.58 6.21 -2.19
N ARG A 137 -13.88 6.49 -1.08
CA ARG A 137 -12.42 6.29 -1.01
C ARG A 137 -12.02 4.83 -1.25
N SER A 138 -12.74 3.88 -0.64
CA SER A 138 -12.50 2.45 -0.83
C SER A 138 -12.60 1.98 -2.29
N ILE A 139 -13.40 2.66 -3.11
CA ILE A 139 -13.53 2.35 -4.54
C ILE A 139 -12.42 3.05 -5.34
N ILE A 140 -12.18 4.33 -5.06
CA ILE A 140 -11.26 5.16 -5.83
C ILE A 140 -9.79 4.74 -5.68
N TYR A 141 -9.36 4.33 -4.49
CA TYR A 141 -7.97 3.90 -4.30
C TYR A 141 -7.57 2.70 -5.19
N PRO A 142 -8.32 1.58 -5.21
CA PRO A 142 -8.07 0.49 -6.15
C PRO A 142 -8.04 0.92 -7.63
N PHE A 143 -8.89 1.87 -8.04
CA PHE A 143 -8.90 2.36 -9.43
C PHE A 143 -7.57 3.00 -9.84
N PHE A 144 -6.85 3.64 -8.93
CA PHE A 144 -5.52 4.18 -9.24
C PHE A 144 -4.46 3.12 -9.51
N GLY A 145 -4.72 1.85 -9.17
CA GLY A 145 -3.90 0.71 -9.57
C GLY A 145 -4.13 0.21 -11.00
N ALA A 146 -4.99 0.86 -11.80
CA ALA A 146 -5.30 0.43 -13.17
C ALA A 146 -4.09 0.15 -14.08
N PRO A 147 -2.98 0.91 -14.03
CA PRO A 147 -1.76 0.60 -14.80
C PRO A 147 -1.19 -0.81 -14.57
N TYR A 148 -1.49 -1.42 -13.42
CA TYR A 148 -1.05 -2.78 -13.09
C TYR A 148 -1.67 -3.86 -13.97
N VAL A 149 -2.81 -3.59 -14.61
CA VAL A 149 -3.40 -4.52 -15.58
C VAL A 149 -2.49 -4.73 -16.80
N TYR A 150 -1.84 -3.66 -17.29
CA TYR A 150 -0.91 -3.79 -18.41
C TYR A 150 0.40 -4.47 -17.97
N LEU A 151 0.85 -4.20 -16.75
CA LEU A 151 2.01 -4.89 -16.17
C LEU A 151 1.74 -6.39 -16.02
N GLU A 152 0.53 -6.78 -15.61
CA GLU A 152 0.09 -8.17 -15.52
C GLU A 152 0.14 -8.88 -16.89
N TYR A 153 -0.35 -8.19 -17.93
CA TYR A 153 -0.20 -8.66 -19.31
C TYR A 153 1.27 -8.90 -19.69
N LYS A 154 2.18 -7.97 -19.33
CA LYS A 154 3.61 -8.14 -19.58
C LYS A 154 4.19 -9.35 -18.87
N PHE A 155 3.79 -9.63 -17.62
CA PHE A 155 4.24 -10.83 -16.92
C PHE A 155 3.86 -12.09 -17.68
N ILE A 156 2.58 -12.24 -18.04
CA ILE A 156 2.06 -13.41 -18.74
C ILE A 156 2.73 -13.56 -20.11
N ALA A 157 2.82 -12.48 -20.90
CA ALA A 157 3.41 -12.49 -22.23
C ALA A 157 4.90 -12.84 -22.24
N ASN A 158 5.63 -12.60 -21.14
CA ASN A 158 7.06 -12.91 -21.00
C ASN A 158 7.32 -14.16 -20.14
N GLY A 159 6.29 -14.97 -19.85
CA GLY A 159 6.41 -16.22 -19.09
C GLY A 159 6.74 -16.04 -17.60
N GLN A 160 6.55 -14.84 -17.05
CA GLN A 160 6.84 -14.49 -15.65
C GLN A 160 5.68 -14.87 -14.72
N TYR A 161 5.27 -16.13 -14.75
CA TYR A 161 4.04 -16.61 -14.11
C TYR A 161 4.04 -16.43 -12.58
N TYR A 162 5.19 -16.54 -11.92
CA TYR A 162 5.27 -16.28 -10.48
C TYR A 162 4.91 -14.82 -10.16
N SER A 163 5.52 -13.87 -10.89
CA SER A 163 5.23 -12.44 -10.73
C SER A 163 3.78 -12.12 -11.06
N ALA A 164 3.21 -12.77 -12.09
CA ALA A 164 1.80 -12.67 -12.43
C ALA A 164 0.89 -13.10 -11.26
N VAL A 165 1.09 -14.32 -10.72
CA VAL A 165 0.31 -14.81 -9.57
C VAL A 165 0.42 -13.87 -8.37
N MET A 166 1.61 -13.38 -8.06
CA MET A 166 1.82 -12.42 -6.98
C MET A 166 1.16 -11.06 -7.25
N GLY A 167 1.07 -10.64 -8.52
CA GLY A 167 0.34 -9.45 -8.97
C GLY A 167 -1.17 -9.59 -8.75
N PHE A 168 -1.74 -10.71 -9.17
CA PHE A 168 -3.13 -11.05 -8.87
C PHE A 168 -3.42 -11.10 -7.37
N LEU A 169 -2.54 -11.72 -6.57
CA LEU A 169 -2.70 -11.77 -5.11
C LEU A 169 -2.63 -10.38 -4.49
N THR A 170 -1.75 -9.51 -4.99
CA THR A 170 -1.65 -8.10 -4.56
C THR A 170 -2.99 -7.39 -4.77
N ALA A 171 -3.56 -7.48 -5.98
CA ALA A 171 -4.85 -6.88 -6.29
C ALA A 171 -5.98 -7.49 -5.46
N PHE A 172 -6.01 -8.82 -5.32
CA PHE A 172 -7.00 -9.54 -4.53
C PHE A 172 -7.01 -9.08 -3.07
N PHE A 173 -5.86 -9.00 -2.43
CA PHE A 173 -5.76 -8.56 -1.04
C PHE A 173 -6.19 -7.09 -0.88
N TYR A 174 -5.73 -6.20 -1.77
CA TYR A 174 -6.12 -4.79 -1.71
C TYR A 174 -7.63 -4.59 -1.87
N ILE A 175 -8.23 -5.20 -2.89
CA ILE A 175 -9.65 -5.06 -3.18
C ILE A 175 -10.49 -5.67 -2.06
N THR A 176 -10.15 -6.89 -1.62
CA THR A 176 -10.89 -7.58 -0.55
C THR A 176 -10.83 -6.79 0.76
N GLY A 177 -9.63 -6.34 1.16
CA GLY A 177 -9.47 -5.49 2.32
C GLY A 177 -10.29 -4.20 2.21
N SER A 178 -10.27 -3.56 1.04
CA SER A 178 -11.02 -2.32 0.80
C SER A 178 -12.53 -2.53 0.91
N VAL A 179 -13.05 -3.68 0.45
CA VAL A 179 -14.46 -4.06 0.62
C VAL A 179 -14.82 -4.26 2.08
N PHE A 180 -13.99 -4.98 2.85
CA PHE A 180 -14.23 -5.14 4.29
C PHE A 180 -14.21 -3.82 5.03
N TYR A 181 -13.26 -2.95 4.68
CA TYR A 181 -13.24 -1.59 5.19
C TYR A 181 -14.55 -0.89 4.83
N ALA A 182 -14.92 -0.77 3.56
CA ALA A 182 -16.12 -0.06 3.10
C ALA A 182 -17.42 -0.53 3.76
N LYS A 183 -17.55 -1.83 4.02
CA LYS A 183 -18.74 -2.44 4.65
C LYS A 183 -18.75 -2.33 6.18
N ASP A 184 -17.66 -1.89 6.80
CA ASP A 184 -17.48 -1.94 8.26
C ASP A 184 -17.68 -3.35 8.84
N SER A 185 -17.32 -4.38 8.06
CA SER A 185 -17.56 -5.79 8.36
C SER A 185 -16.60 -6.70 7.57
N PRO A 186 -16.15 -7.85 8.12
CA PRO A 186 -16.54 -8.44 9.40
C PRO A 186 -15.80 -7.86 10.61
N ASN A 187 -16.45 -7.92 11.77
CA ASN A 187 -15.84 -7.60 13.07
C ASN A 187 -15.54 -8.91 13.80
N LEU A 188 -14.33 -9.43 13.62
CA LEU A 188 -13.95 -10.77 14.10
C LEU A 188 -13.94 -10.85 15.62
N VAL A 189 -13.37 -9.84 16.29
CA VAL A 189 -13.37 -9.73 17.76
C VAL A 189 -13.72 -8.30 18.14
N PRO A 190 -15.00 -8.00 18.44
CA PRO A 190 -15.46 -6.65 18.74
C PRO A 190 -14.63 -5.96 19.83
N GLY A 191 -14.20 -4.73 19.59
CA GLY A 191 -13.32 -3.96 20.47
C GLY A 191 -11.84 -4.36 20.43
N ILE A 192 -11.44 -5.44 19.76
CA ILE A 192 -10.02 -5.85 19.68
C ILE A 192 -9.53 -5.82 18.24
N PHE A 193 -10.23 -6.52 17.35
CA PHE A 193 -9.87 -6.72 15.95
C PHE A 193 -11.12 -6.68 15.08
N GLU A 194 -11.31 -5.55 14.41
CA GLU A 194 -12.49 -5.26 13.60
C GLU A 194 -12.11 -5.08 12.12
N SER A 195 -13.08 -4.73 11.28
CA SER A 195 -12.91 -4.59 9.83
C SER A 195 -11.75 -3.67 9.40
N HIS A 196 -11.39 -2.67 10.20
CA HIS A 196 -10.29 -1.77 9.89
C HIS A 196 -8.92 -2.39 10.20
N GLU A 197 -8.78 -3.13 11.30
CA GLU A 197 -7.58 -3.92 11.59
C GLU A 197 -7.40 -5.01 10.53
N LEU A 198 -8.50 -5.66 10.14
CA LEU A 198 -8.50 -6.62 9.04
C LEU A 198 -8.06 -5.99 7.72
N PHE A 199 -8.55 -4.78 7.40
CA PHE A 199 -8.08 -4.03 6.23
C PHE A 199 -6.57 -3.82 6.23
N HIS A 200 -5.99 -3.37 7.35
CA HIS A 200 -4.54 -3.17 7.45
C HIS A 200 -3.75 -4.48 7.32
N VAL A 201 -4.26 -5.60 7.84
CA VAL A 201 -3.65 -6.92 7.60
C VAL A 201 -3.67 -7.26 6.11
N PHE A 202 -4.78 -7.03 5.42
CA PHE A 202 -4.87 -7.24 3.98
C PHE A 202 -3.93 -6.31 3.19
N CYS A 203 -3.77 -5.05 3.61
CA CYS A 203 -2.76 -4.15 3.03
C CYS A 203 -1.34 -4.68 3.22
N TRP A 204 -1.01 -5.24 4.39
CA TRP A 204 0.30 -5.84 4.64
C TRP A 204 0.53 -7.11 3.79
N LEU A 205 -0.48 -7.96 3.65
CA LEU A 205 -0.41 -9.13 2.74
C LEU A 205 -0.25 -8.71 1.29
N ALA A 206 -0.95 -7.66 0.85
CA ALA A 206 -0.78 -7.09 -0.48
C ALA A 206 0.64 -6.53 -0.68
N PHE A 207 1.18 -5.81 0.32
CA PHE A 207 2.56 -5.33 0.31
C PHE A 207 3.58 -6.49 0.17
N LEU A 208 3.38 -7.60 0.91
CA LEU A 208 4.24 -8.78 0.78
C LEU A 208 4.14 -9.43 -0.60
N ALA A 209 2.93 -9.63 -1.12
CA ALA A 209 2.73 -10.17 -2.46
C ALA A 209 3.39 -9.27 -3.52
N SER A 210 3.23 -7.96 -3.40
CA SER A 210 3.86 -6.97 -4.27
C SER A 210 5.39 -7.02 -4.16
N PHE A 211 5.93 -7.17 -2.95
CA PHE A 211 7.35 -7.36 -2.74
C PHE A 211 7.86 -8.60 -3.47
N PHE A 212 7.23 -9.76 -3.28
CA PHE A 212 7.66 -11.01 -3.91
C PHE A 212 7.52 -11.01 -5.43
N LEU A 213 6.48 -10.36 -5.97
CA LEU A 213 6.35 -10.07 -7.40
C LEU A 213 7.59 -9.35 -7.93
N ASN A 214 7.95 -8.23 -7.29
CA ASN A 214 9.06 -7.42 -7.73
C ASN A 214 10.37 -8.20 -7.57
N PHE A 215 10.55 -8.85 -6.41
CA PHE A 215 11.79 -9.51 -6.03
C PHE A 215 12.16 -10.65 -6.95
N GLN A 216 11.18 -11.45 -7.37
CA GLN A 216 11.41 -12.52 -8.33
C GLN A 216 11.72 -11.97 -9.72
N LEU A 217 10.98 -10.96 -10.17
CA LEU A 217 11.18 -10.38 -11.49
C LEU A 217 12.55 -9.72 -11.62
N THR A 218 12.92 -8.90 -10.65
CA THR A 218 14.15 -8.08 -10.73
C THR A 218 15.42 -8.88 -10.50
N LYS A 219 15.32 -10.10 -9.95
CA LYS A 219 16.43 -11.08 -9.94
C LYS A 219 16.82 -11.58 -11.34
N LEU A 220 15.92 -11.45 -12.31
CA LEU A 220 16.18 -11.78 -13.71
C LEU A 220 16.77 -10.59 -14.47
N SER A 221 17.02 -9.46 -13.79
CA SER A 221 17.73 -8.33 -14.39
C SER A 221 19.19 -8.75 -14.61
N PRO A 222 19.71 -8.66 -15.84
CA PRO A 222 21.11 -8.96 -16.12
C PRO A 222 22.07 -7.98 -15.44
#